data_AF-A0A5N6STI4-F1
#
_entry.id   AF-A0A5N6STI4-F1
#
_cell.length_a   1.000
_cell.length_b   1.000
_cell.length_c   1.000
_cell.angle_alpha   90.00
_cell.angle_beta   90.00
_cell.angle_gamma   90.00
#
_symmetry.space_group_name_H-M   'P 1'
#
loop_
_entity.id
_entity.type
_entity.pdbx_description
1 polymer ?
#
loop_
_entity_poly.entity_id
_entity_poly.type
_entity_poly.pdbx_seq_one_letter_code
_entity_poly.pdbx_strand_id
1 'polypeptide(L)'
;MASQGANHPMKLCFVTVGATASFHLLLKAILNDRFLAALHEANYTHLLVQYGKDSQTLYEELLSKYPSGSPSRYGIEIDGFDFNHAGLDREMRLAQASPDEGRNGGLIISHAGSGSILGALRLGVPLVVVPNTTLKDNHQVELARELQKQGYVIASGYQEVSVAVGHAETLRARMLAWPPVNGANQKRHRTLEQVMSDELGFLD
;
A
#
# COMPACT_ATOMS: atom_id res chain seq x y z
N MET A 1 8.07 35.69 -12.10
CA MET A 1 8.69 34.42 -12.57
C MET A 1 7.83 33.29 -12.03
N ALA A 2 6.87 32.81 -12.84
CA ALA A 2 6.05 31.67 -12.46
C ALA A 2 6.91 30.41 -12.55
N SER A 3 7.18 29.77 -11.42
CA SER A 3 7.80 28.44 -11.38
C SER A 3 6.88 27.48 -12.12
N GLN A 4 7.34 26.97 -13.26
CA GLN A 4 6.72 25.85 -13.94
C GLN A 4 6.70 24.68 -12.94
N GLY A 5 5.51 24.34 -12.44
CA GLY A 5 5.34 23.15 -11.63
C GLY A 5 5.66 21.95 -12.52
N ALA A 6 6.83 21.36 -12.34
CA ALA A 6 7.13 20.06 -12.93
C ALA A 6 6.02 19.11 -12.46
N ASN A 7 5.17 18.68 -13.40
CA ASN A 7 4.06 17.79 -13.14
C ASN A 7 4.64 16.46 -12.65
N HIS A 8 4.86 16.36 -11.33
CA HIS A 8 5.44 15.17 -10.74
C HIS A 8 4.39 14.07 -10.80
N PRO A 9 4.73 12.91 -11.37
CA PRO A 9 3.80 11.80 -11.43
C PRO A 9 3.31 11.43 -10.03
N MET A 10 2.01 11.16 -9.92
CA MET A 10 1.36 10.74 -8.68
C MET A 10 1.99 9.46 -8.17
N LYS A 11 2.31 9.38 -6.87
CA LYS A 11 2.71 8.15 -6.21
C LYS A 11 1.84 7.95 -4.98
N LEU A 12 0.98 6.94 -5.03
CA LEU A 12 -0.06 6.70 -4.03
C LEU A 12 0.37 5.65 -3.00
N CYS A 13 0.19 5.97 -1.72
CA CYS A 13 0.11 4.97 -0.66
C CYS A 13 -1.38 4.72 -0.34
N PHE A 14 -1.87 3.53 -0.65
CA PHE A 14 -3.23 3.12 -0.31
C PHE A 14 -3.22 2.29 0.97
N VAL A 15 -4.00 2.69 1.98
CA VAL A 15 -4.14 1.97 3.25
C VAL A 15 -5.55 1.44 3.40
N THR A 16 -5.70 0.14 3.69
CA THR A 16 -6.99 -0.49 4.01
C THR A 16 -6.96 -1.16 5.38
N VAL A 17 -7.77 -0.64 6.30
CA VAL A 17 -7.90 -1.16 7.66
C VAL A 17 -8.92 -2.30 7.79
N GLY A 18 -9.65 -2.57 6.69
CA GLY A 18 -10.60 -3.67 6.60
C GLY A 18 -12.05 -3.25 6.74
N ALA A 19 -12.93 -4.22 6.52
CA ALA A 19 -14.37 -4.03 6.47
C ALA A 19 -15.09 -4.40 7.77
N THR A 20 -14.55 -5.36 8.51
CA THR A 20 -15.28 -6.10 9.54
C THR A 20 -14.92 -5.73 10.97
N ALA A 21 -13.70 -5.24 11.21
CA ALA A 21 -13.26 -4.80 12.53
C ALA A 21 -12.44 -3.52 12.42
N SER A 22 -12.76 -2.52 13.23
CA SER A 22 -12.03 -1.25 13.27
C SER A 22 -10.61 -1.47 13.77
N PHE A 23 -9.62 -0.91 13.07
CA PHE A 23 -8.21 -0.98 13.47
C PHE A 23 -7.67 0.42 13.81
N HIS A 24 -8.19 1.00 14.89
CA HIS A 24 -7.84 2.36 15.33
C HIS A 24 -6.34 2.57 15.55
N LEU A 25 -5.62 1.53 15.98
CA LEU A 25 -4.17 1.60 16.17
C LEU A 25 -3.44 1.85 14.85
N LEU A 26 -3.86 1.21 13.76
CA LEU A 26 -3.31 1.46 12.43
C LEU A 26 -3.69 2.86 11.94
N LEU A 27 -4.94 3.30 12.11
CA LEU A 27 -5.34 4.67 11.74
C LEU A 27 -4.49 5.75 12.44
N LYS A 28 -4.23 5.60 13.74
CA LYS A 28 -3.33 6.50 14.48
C LYS A 28 -1.88 6.40 14.01
N ALA A 29 -1.46 5.22 13.56
CA ALA A 29 -0.10 4.98 13.09
C ALA A 29 0.16 5.56 11.69
N ILE A 30 -0.86 5.62 10.82
CA ILE A 30 -0.75 6.18 9.46
C ILE A 30 -1.10 7.66 9.38
N LEU A 31 -1.80 8.21 10.38
CA LEU A 31 -2.10 9.65 10.49
C LEU A 31 -1.29 10.27 11.63
N ASN A 32 0.03 10.20 11.50
CA ASN A 32 0.96 10.92 12.37
C ASN A 32 2.16 11.46 11.58
N ASP A 33 2.91 12.35 12.23
CA ASP A 33 4.04 13.07 11.67
C ASP A 33 5.11 12.12 11.11
N ARG A 34 5.47 11.09 11.87
CA ARG A 34 6.49 10.10 11.50
C ARG A 34 6.15 9.36 10.21
N PHE A 35 4.88 9.00 10.03
CA PHE A 35 4.43 8.29 8.83
C PHE A 35 4.35 9.21 7.61
N LEU A 36 3.83 10.43 7.77
CA LEU A 36 3.76 11.40 6.68
C LEU A 36 5.16 11.82 6.22
N ALA A 37 6.10 12.01 7.14
CA ALA A 37 7.51 12.24 6.83
C ALA A 37 8.12 11.06 6.05
N ALA A 38 7.88 9.82 6.49
CA ALA A 38 8.38 8.63 5.79
C ALA A 38 7.81 8.50 4.35
N LEU A 39 6.53 8.84 4.14
CA LEU A 39 5.94 8.92 2.81
C LEU A 39 6.63 9.99 1.95
N HIS A 40 6.83 11.18 2.50
CA HIS A 40 7.51 12.27 1.81
C HIS A 40 8.94 11.90 1.41
N GLU A 41 9.73 11.34 2.33
CA GLU A 41 11.10 10.87 2.06
C GLU A 41 11.14 9.79 0.97
N ALA A 42 10.10 8.95 0.89
CA ALA A 42 9.94 7.96 -0.17
C ALA A 42 9.25 8.51 -1.44
N ASN A 43 9.11 9.83 -1.57
CA ASN A 43 8.52 10.54 -2.71
C ASN A 43 7.06 10.17 -3.01
N TYR A 44 6.29 9.75 -2.00
CA TYR A 44 4.84 9.66 -2.13
C TYR A 44 4.24 11.06 -2.19
N THR A 45 3.12 11.18 -2.88
CA THR A 45 2.38 12.44 -3.01
C THR A 45 0.96 12.33 -2.48
N HIS A 46 0.41 11.12 -2.41
CA HIS A 46 -0.96 10.88 -1.98
C HIS A 46 -1.03 9.75 -0.96
N LEU A 47 -1.90 9.92 0.03
CA LEU A 47 -2.32 8.91 0.98
C LEU A 47 -3.84 8.74 0.86
N LEU A 48 -4.28 7.56 0.43
CA LEU A 48 -5.69 7.19 0.40
C LEU A 48 -5.98 6.19 1.52
N VAL A 49 -6.95 6.49 2.37
CA VAL A 49 -7.27 5.69 3.55
C VAL A 49 -8.69 5.13 3.48
N GLN A 50 -8.81 3.82 3.33
CA GLN A 50 -10.05 3.12 3.65
C GLN A 50 -10.08 2.89 5.16
N TYR A 51 -10.82 3.73 5.89
CA TYR A 51 -10.84 3.74 7.36
C TYR A 51 -11.87 2.80 7.98
N GLY A 52 -12.74 2.19 7.16
CA GLY A 52 -13.70 1.18 7.61
C GLY A 52 -14.92 1.77 8.31
N LYS A 53 -15.86 0.88 8.65
CA LYS A 53 -17.10 1.29 9.33
C LYS A 53 -16.79 1.86 10.72
N ASP A 54 -17.63 2.79 11.16
CA ASP A 54 -17.62 3.39 12.50
C ASP A 54 -16.32 4.10 12.91
N SER A 55 -15.42 4.37 11.96
CA SER A 55 -14.13 5.03 12.22
C SER A 55 -14.03 6.45 11.64
N GLN A 56 -15.11 6.96 11.04
CA GLN A 56 -15.14 8.28 10.40
C GLN A 56 -14.80 9.41 11.39
N THR A 57 -15.44 9.46 12.55
CA THR A 57 -15.19 10.50 13.56
C THR A 57 -13.72 10.51 14.02
N LEU A 58 -13.14 9.32 14.23
CA LEU A 58 -11.73 9.20 14.59
C LEU A 58 -10.82 9.64 13.44
N TYR A 59 -11.14 9.26 12.21
CA TYR A 59 -10.39 9.67 11.02
C TYR A 59 -10.39 11.19 10.88
N GLU A 60 -11.55 11.84 10.98
CA GLU A 60 -11.70 13.30 10.90
C GLU A 60 -10.96 14.02 12.04
N GLU A 61 -11.04 13.51 13.27
CA GLU A 61 -10.30 14.05 14.42
C GLU A 61 -8.78 13.99 14.19
N LEU A 62 -8.27 12.86 13.70
CA LEU A 62 -6.86 12.70 13.37
C LEU A 62 -6.44 13.63 12.22
N LEU A 63 -7.26 13.72 11.17
CA LEU A 63 -6.98 14.56 10.00
C LEU A 63 -7.00 16.04 10.34
N SER A 64 -7.81 16.49 11.31
CA SER A 64 -7.86 17.89 11.75
C SER A 64 -6.51 18.44 12.24
N LYS A 65 -5.61 17.56 12.70
CA LYS A 65 -4.23 17.89 13.12
C LYS A 65 -3.30 18.17 11.93
N TYR A 66 -3.73 17.80 10.73
CA TYR A 66 -3.02 17.96 9.48
C TYR A 66 -3.95 18.64 8.46
N PRO A 67 -4.22 19.96 8.54
CA PRO A 67 -5.04 20.64 7.53
C PRO A 67 -4.41 20.60 6.14
N SER A 68 -5.22 20.61 5.09
CA SER A 68 -4.74 20.66 3.70
C SER A 68 -3.85 21.89 3.47
N GLY A 69 -2.72 21.70 2.76
CA GLY A 69 -1.72 22.75 2.54
C GLY A 69 -0.85 23.09 3.76
N SER A 70 -1.07 22.47 4.92
CA SER A 70 -0.22 22.66 6.10
C SER A 70 1.19 22.08 5.87
N PRO A 71 2.27 22.73 6.36
CA PRO A 71 3.61 22.15 6.37
C PRO A 71 3.68 20.77 7.05
N SER A 72 2.79 20.51 8.02
CA SER A 72 2.71 19.23 8.72
C SER A 72 2.26 18.06 7.84
N ARG A 73 1.76 18.31 6.63
CA ARG A 73 1.45 17.28 5.63
C ARG A 73 2.64 16.92 4.74
N TYR A 74 3.74 17.68 4.77
CA TYR A 74 4.88 17.45 3.88
C TYR A 74 4.51 17.43 2.38
N GLY A 75 3.46 18.17 2.01
CA GLY A 75 2.94 18.19 0.63
C GLY A 75 2.15 16.93 0.22
N ILE A 76 1.83 16.04 1.16
CA ILE A 76 1.00 14.85 0.90
C ILE A 76 -0.48 15.24 0.87
N GLU A 77 -1.15 14.90 -0.22
CA GLU A 77 -2.61 14.94 -0.30
C GLU A 77 -3.21 13.72 0.39
N ILE A 78 -4.21 13.93 1.24
CA ILE A 78 -4.79 12.88 2.10
C ILE A 78 -6.29 12.84 1.87
N ASP A 79 -6.77 11.70 1.38
CA ASP A 79 -8.17 11.38 1.17
C ASP A 79 -8.54 10.11 1.93
N GLY A 80 -9.83 9.95 2.22
CA GLY A 80 -10.32 8.75 2.88
C GLY A 80 -11.78 8.45 2.60
N PHE A 81 -12.14 7.19 2.77
CA PHE A 81 -13.49 6.68 2.62
C PHE A 81 -13.74 5.51 3.58
N ASP A 82 -15.01 5.18 3.79
CA ASP A 82 -15.46 4.18 4.75
C ASP A 82 -15.33 2.74 4.21
N PHE A 83 -16.41 2.14 3.72
CA PHE A 83 -16.46 0.79 3.18
C PHE A 83 -17.02 0.82 1.75
N ASN A 84 -16.25 0.30 0.80
CA ASN A 84 -16.69 0.20 -0.58
C ASN A 84 -17.33 -1.17 -0.84
N HIS A 85 -18.66 -1.20 -1.02
CA HIS A 85 -19.42 -2.40 -1.33
C HIS A 85 -19.04 -3.05 -2.68
N ALA A 86 -18.46 -2.28 -3.61
CA ALA A 86 -18.00 -2.78 -4.90
C ALA A 86 -16.61 -3.46 -4.84
N GLY A 87 -16.00 -3.54 -3.65
CA GLY A 87 -14.63 -4.04 -3.47
C GLY A 87 -13.59 -2.91 -3.50
N LEU A 88 -12.31 -3.28 -3.52
CA LEU A 88 -11.18 -2.33 -3.47
C LEU A 88 -10.35 -2.30 -4.75
N ASP A 89 -10.80 -2.99 -5.81
CA ASP A 89 -10.02 -3.16 -7.04
C ASP A 89 -9.66 -1.83 -7.68
N ARG A 90 -10.59 -0.87 -7.69
CA ARG A 90 -10.35 0.46 -8.23
C ARG A 90 -9.28 1.19 -7.43
N GLU A 91 -9.40 1.19 -6.11
CA GLU A 91 -8.48 1.89 -5.22
C GLU A 91 -7.09 1.24 -5.21
N MET A 92 -7.01 -0.08 -5.29
CA MET A 92 -5.74 -0.81 -5.41
C MET A 92 -5.03 -0.53 -6.74
N ARG A 93 -5.77 -0.44 -7.86
CA ARG A 93 -5.20 -0.08 -9.17
C ARG A 93 -4.63 1.34 -9.22
N LEU A 94 -5.11 2.26 -8.39
CA LEU A 94 -4.50 3.59 -8.26
C LEU A 94 -3.06 3.53 -7.73
N ALA A 95 -2.69 2.46 -7.01
CA ALA A 95 -1.32 2.23 -6.58
C ALA A 95 -0.46 1.53 -7.65
N GLN A 96 -1.03 1.10 -8.77
CA GLN A 96 -0.30 0.53 -9.90
C GLN A 96 0.30 1.65 -10.77
N ALA A 97 1.49 1.41 -11.31
CA ALA A 97 2.12 2.33 -12.24
C ALA A 97 1.29 2.44 -13.53
N SER A 98 1.01 3.67 -13.97
CA SER A 98 0.35 3.98 -15.24
C SER A 98 1.01 5.24 -15.80
N PRO A 99 2.05 5.10 -16.66
CA PRO A 99 2.74 6.25 -17.25
C PRO A 99 1.81 7.18 -18.02
N ASP A 100 0.82 6.62 -18.73
CA ASP A 100 -0.15 7.37 -19.54
C ASP A 100 -1.06 8.25 -18.67
N GLU A 101 -1.32 7.84 -17.43
CA GLU A 101 -2.10 8.58 -16.45
C GLU A 101 -1.22 9.35 -15.45
N GLY A 102 0.10 9.43 -15.70
CA GLY A 102 1.04 10.11 -14.82
C GLY A 102 1.13 9.49 -13.43
N ARG A 103 0.91 8.19 -13.28
CA ARG A 103 1.07 7.47 -12.01
C ARG A 103 2.38 6.68 -11.98
N ASN A 104 3.19 6.96 -10.97
CA ASN A 104 4.28 6.10 -10.54
C ASN A 104 3.76 4.94 -9.69
N GLY A 105 4.50 3.83 -9.70
CA GLY A 105 4.20 2.67 -8.85
C GLY A 105 4.16 3.05 -7.36
N GLY A 106 3.02 2.81 -6.73
CA GLY A 106 2.71 3.11 -5.34
C GLY A 106 2.94 1.94 -4.38
N LEU A 107 2.22 1.97 -3.26
CA LEU A 107 2.27 0.96 -2.19
C LEU A 107 0.85 0.71 -1.67
N ILE A 108 0.59 -0.54 -1.29
CA ILE A 108 -0.60 -0.92 -0.54
C ILE A 108 -0.20 -1.36 0.88
N ILE A 109 -0.88 -0.82 1.89
CA ILE A 109 -0.78 -1.25 3.28
C ILE A 109 -2.11 -1.87 3.69
N SER A 110 -2.09 -3.15 4.06
CA SER A 110 -3.31 -3.90 4.39
C SER A 110 -3.24 -4.47 5.80
N HIS A 111 -4.36 -4.43 6.53
CA HIS A 111 -4.54 -5.06 7.85
C HIS A 111 -4.47 -6.61 7.87
N ALA A 112 -3.90 -7.24 6.84
CA ALA A 112 -3.90 -8.69 6.61
C ALA A 112 -5.25 -9.33 6.23
N GLY A 113 -6.15 -8.57 5.61
CA GLY A 113 -7.33 -9.15 4.95
C GLY A 113 -6.91 -9.99 3.74
N SER A 114 -7.26 -11.28 3.69
CA SER A 114 -6.83 -12.21 2.63
C SER A 114 -7.18 -11.73 1.21
N GLY A 115 -8.39 -11.18 1.02
CA GLY A 115 -8.81 -10.62 -0.27
C GLY A 115 -7.96 -9.43 -0.72
N SER A 116 -7.59 -8.56 0.22
CA SER A 116 -6.72 -7.41 -0.07
C SER A 116 -5.29 -7.82 -0.35
N ILE A 117 -4.77 -8.83 0.36
CA ILE A 117 -3.45 -9.40 0.08
C ILE A 117 -3.41 -9.95 -1.34
N LEU A 118 -4.36 -10.82 -1.70
CA LEU A 118 -4.40 -11.43 -3.02
C LEU A 118 -4.60 -10.39 -4.14
N GLY A 119 -5.47 -9.40 -3.93
CA GLY A 119 -5.66 -8.30 -4.88
C GLY A 119 -4.38 -7.51 -5.15
N ALA A 120 -3.65 -7.12 -4.10
CA ALA A 120 -2.40 -6.39 -4.25
C ALA A 120 -1.29 -7.21 -4.92
N LEU A 121 -1.14 -8.50 -4.57
CA LEU A 121 -0.15 -9.38 -5.19
C LEU A 121 -0.41 -9.58 -6.68
N ARG A 122 -1.68 -9.73 -7.09
CA ARG A 122 -2.06 -9.83 -8.50
C ARG A 122 -1.66 -8.60 -9.30
N LEU A 123 -1.79 -7.41 -8.73
CA LEU A 123 -1.45 -6.14 -9.39
C LEU A 123 0.06 -5.88 -9.46
N GLY A 124 0.89 -6.73 -8.85
CA GLY A 124 2.34 -6.51 -8.79
C GLY A 124 2.73 -5.25 -8.02
N VAL A 125 1.88 -4.78 -7.10
CA VAL A 125 2.15 -3.60 -6.28
C VAL A 125 2.84 -4.03 -4.98
N PRO A 126 3.90 -3.34 -4.53
CA PRO A 126 4.50 -3.60 -3.22
C PRO A 126 3.45 -3.58 -2.11
N LEU A 127 3.51 -4.57 -1.23
CA LEU A 127 2.51 -4.78 -0.18
C LEU A 127 3.18 -4.83 1.20
N VAL A 128 2.70 -3.99 2.11
CA VAL A 128 2.96 -4.09 3.55
C VAL A 128 1.73 -4.69 4.22
N VAL A 129 1.93 -5.79 4.92
CA VAL A 129 0.89 -6.46 5.70
C VAL A 129 1.06 -6.10 7.17
N VAL A 130 0.03 -5.50 7.76
CA VAL A 130 -0.02 -5.09 9.18
C VAL A 130 -1.10 -5.89 9.90
N PRO A 131 -0.78 -7.07 10.45
CA PRO A 131 -1.77 -7.88 11.15
C PRO A 131 -2.42 -7.13 12.32
N ASN A 132 -3.73 -7.32 12.51
CA ASN A 132 -4.40 -6.79 13.68
C ASN A 132 -4.22 -7.73 14.89
N THR A 133 -3.22 -7.45 15.71
CA THR A 133 -2.89 -8.25 16.91
C THR A 133 -3.91 -8.12 18.04
N THR A 134 -4.92 -7.25 17.93
CA THR A 134 -6.00 -7.16 18.94
C THR A 134 -7.11 -8.18 18.70
N LEU A 135 -7.17 -8.75 17.50
CA LEU A 135 -8.06 -9.86 17.18
C LEU A 135 -7.43 -11.17 17.69
N LYS A 136 -8.27 -12.07 18.20
CA LYS A 136 -7.82 -13.32 18.86
C LYS A 136 -7.10 -14.30 17.93
N ASP A 137 -7.21 -14.10 16.62
CA ASP A 137 -6.74 -15.06 15.63
C ASP A 137 -5.33 -14.70 15.14
N ASN A 138 -4.33 -15.38 15.69
CA ASN A 138 -2.92 -15.27 15.28
C ASN A 138 -2.67 -15.68 13.81
N HIS A 139 -3.68 -16.19 13.10
CA HIS A 139 -3.58 -16.60 11.70
C HIS A 139 -3.17 -15.46 10.75
N GLN A 140 -3.58 -14.21 11.04
CA GLN A 140 -3.13 -13.06 10.25
C GLN A 140 -1.61 -12.86 10.33
N VAL A 141 -1.04 -13.06 11.52
CA VAL A 141 0.40 -12.93 11.77
C VAL A 141 1.15 -14.07 11.08
N GLU A 142 0.64 -15.29 11.15
CA GLU A 142 1.23 -16.46 10.48
C GLU A 142 1.26 -16.28 8.96
N LEU A 143 0.14 -15.88 8.36
CA LEU A 143 0.06 -15.60 6.92
C LEU A 143 1.04 -14.50 6.50
N ALA A 144 1.08 -13.38 7.23
CA ALA A 144 2.00 -12.28 6.93
C ALA A 144 3.47 -12.73 7.01
N ARG A 145 3.82 -13.54 8.01
CA ARG A 145 5.18 -14.08 8.19
C ARG A 145 5.57 -15.02 7.06
N GLU A 146 4.68 -15.93 6.66
CA GLU A 146 4.98 -16.87 5.58
C GLU A 146 5.14 -16.14 4.25
N LEU A 147 4.26 -15.19 3.92
CA LEU A 147 4.40 -14.37 2.71
C LEU A 147 5.68 -13.53 2.71
N GLN A 148 6.09 -12.99 3.86
CA GLN A 148 7.36 -12.27 3.97
C GLN A 148 8.56 -13.20 3.76
N LYS A 149 8.52 -14.41 4.32
CA LYS A 149 9.58 -15.42 4.16
C LYS A 149 9.78 -15.81 2.69
N GLN A 150 8.68 -15.86 1.93
CA GLN A 150 8.71 -16.09 0.48
C GLN A 150 9.12 -14.83 -0.32
N GLY A 151 9.28 -13.68 0.33
CA GLY A 151 9.69 -12.43 -0.30
C GLY A 151 8.59 -11.67 -1.03
N TYR A 152 7.32 -12.02 -0.83
CA TYR A 152 6.20 -11.39 -1.53
C TYR A 152 5.71 -10.10 -0.87
N VAL A 153 5.88 -9.97 0.45
CA VAL A 153 5.36 -8.84 1.23
C VAL A 153 6.35 -8.40 2.29
N ILE A 154 6.13 -7.22 2.86
CA ILE A 154 6.73 -6.80 4.13
C ILE A 154 5.70 -7.00 5.23
N ALA A 155 6.00 -7.81 6.24
CA ALA A 155 5.19 -7.93 7.45
C ALA A 155 5.67 -6.89 8.47
N SER A 156 4.73 -6.10 9.02
CA SER A 156 5.05 -5.04 9.98
C SER A 156 4.03 -4.99 11.11
N GLY A 157 4.47 -4.60 12.30
CA GLY A 157 3.55 -4.10 13.33
C GLY A 157 3.07 -2.68 12.99
N TYR A 158 1.93 -2.25 13.54
CA TYR A 158 1.44 -0.89 13.31
C TYR A 158 2.41 0.16 13.87
N GLN A 159 3.17 -0.14 14.93
CA GLN A 159 4.16 0.76 15.51
C GLN A 159 5.33 1.08 14.55
N GLU A 160 5.63 0.17 13.62
CA GLU A 160 6.78 0.24 12.72
C GLU A 160 6.37 0.54 11.27
N VAL A 161 5.09 0.84 11.02
CA VAL A 161 4.55 1.02 9.67
C VAL A 161 5.25 2.14 8.88
N SER A 162 5.79 3.15 9.56
CA SER A 162 6.62 4.21 8.95
C SER A 162 7.94 3.66 8.41
N VAL A 163 8.63 2.80 9.17
CA VAL A 163 9.87 2.14 8.73
C VAL A 163 9.58 1.17 7.59
N ALA A 164 8.42 0.49 7.64
CA ALA A 164 7.99 -0.44 6.60
C ALA A 164 7.84 0.21 5.21
N VAL A 165 7.60 1.53 5.12
CA VAL A 165 7.58 2.26 3.84
C VAL A 165 8.92 2.12 3.11
N GLY A 166 10.05 2.34 3.79
CA GLY A 166 11.38 2.18 3.19
C GLY A 166 11.69 0.73 2.79
N HIS A 167 11.24 -0.25 3.58
CA HIS A 167 11.33 -1.66 3.21
C HIS A 167 10.49 -1.99 1.98
N ALA A 168 9.32 -1.38 1.83
CA ALA A 168 8.46 -1.56 0.66
C ALA A 168 9.09 -0.97 -0.62
N GLU A 169 9.83 0.14 -0.52
CA GLU A 169 10.62 0.65 -1.65
C GLU A 169 11.72 -0.33 -2.08
N THR A 170 12.39 -0.94 -1.10
CA THR A 170 13.39 -1.99 -1.36
C THR A 170 12.76 -3.23 -2.01
N LEU A 171 11.56 -3.62 -1.55
CA LEU A 171 10.77 -4.68 -2.16
C LEU A 171 10.41 -4.32 -3.61
N ARG A 172 9.96 -3.09 -3.88
CA ARG A 172 9.65 -2.63 -5.25
C ARG A 172 10.86 -2.79 -6.18
N ALA A 173 12.04 -2.36 -5.74
CA ALA A 173 13.26 -2.50 -6.54
C ALA A 173 13.55 -3.96 -6.92
N ARG A 174 13.30 -4.91 -5.99
CA ARG A 174 13.43 -6.34 -6.26
C ARG A 174 12.36 -6.87 -7.21
N MET A 175 11.10 -6.44 -7.04
CA MET A 175 9.99 -6.80 -7.92
C MET A 175 10.24 -6.33 -9.37
N LEU A 176 10.79 -5.12 -9.54
CA LEU A 176 11.16 -4.57 -10.86
C LEU A 176 12.41 -5.24 -11.47
N ALA A 177 13.31 -5.75 -10.64
CA ALA A 177 14.50 -6.49 -11.09
C ALA A 177 14.18 -7.95 -11.48
N TRP A 178 12.92 -8.37 -11.39
CA TRP A 178 12.47 -9.72 -11.73
C TRP A 178 11.74 -9.77 -13.08
N PRO A 179 12.05 -10.73 -13.98
CA PRO A 179 13.07 -11.78 -13.84
C PRO A 179 14.46 -11.24 -14.22
N PRO A 180 15.55 -11.88 -13.75
CA PRO A 180 16.91 -11.51 -14.10
C PRO A 180 17.12 -11.45 -15.62
N VAL A 181 17.97 -10.52 -16.07
CA VAL A 181 18.45 -10.45 -17.44
C VAL A 181 19.31 -11.69 -17.73
N ASN A 182 18.68 -12.76 -18.22
CA ASN A 182 19.39 -13.94 -18.69
C ASN A 182 19.89 -13.68 -20.12
N GLY A 183 21.21 -13.69 -20.29
CA GLY A 183 21.87 -13.47 -21.57
C GLY A 183 21.32 -14.37 -22.69
N ALA A 184 21.01 -13.74 -23.83
CA ALA A 184 20.79 -14.22 -25.21
C ALA A 184 20.13 -15.58 -25.53
N ASN A 185 19.97 -16.56 -24.62
CA ASN A 185 19.62 -17.92 -25.04
C ASN A 185 18.82 -18.78 -24.03
N GLN A 186 18.03 -18.21 -23.12
CA GLN A 186 17.07 -18.98 -22.32
C GLN A 186 15.68 -18.32 -22.27
N LYS A 187 14.65 -19.17 -22.32
CA LYS A 187 13.21 -18.86 -22.44
C LYS A 187 12.78 -17.72 -21.48
N ARG A 188 11.95 -16.79 -21.98
CA ARG A 188 11.27 -15.75 -21.19
C ARG A 188 10.64 -16.36 -19.94
N HIS A 189 11.11 -15.97 -18.75
CA HIS A 189 10.44 -16.31 -17.49
C HIS A 189 9.31 -15.32 -17.20
N ARG A 190 8.27 -15.81 -16.52
CA ARG A 190 6.98 -15.13 -16.28
C ARG A 190 7.10 -14.06 -15.18
N THR A 191 6.34 -12.96 -15.27
CA THR A 191 6.22 -11.95 -14.20
C THR A 191 5.48 -12.52 -12.99
N LEU A 192 5.58 -11.88 -11.80
CA LEU A 192 4.82 -12.31 -10.61
C LEU A 192 3.32 -12.36 -10.88
N GLU A 193 2.80 -11.36 -11.60
CA GLU A 193 1.41 -11.30 -12.08
C GLU A 193 1.04 -12.53 -12.92
N GLN A 194 1.89 -12.90 -13.89
CA GLN A 194 1.68 -14.07 -14.74
C GLN A 194 1.74 -15.38 -13.94
N VAL A 195 2.69 -15.51 -13.01
CA VAL A 195 2.76 -16.68 -12.11
C VAL A 195 1.50 -16.77 -11.24
N MET A 196 1.02 -15.65 -10.71
CA MET A 196 -0.20 -15.61 -9.89
C MET A 196 -1.45 -15.97 -10.70
N SER A 197 -1.56 -15.51 -11.95
CA SER A 197 -2.68 -15.86 -12.85
C SER A 197 -2.69 -17.37 -13.18
N ASP A 198 -1.52 -17.92 -13.51
CA ASP A 198 -1.38 -19.34 -13.89
C ASP A 198 -1.59 -20.31 -12.72
N GLU A 199 -0.93 -20.06 -11.57
CA GLU A 199 -0.98 -20.97 -10.41
C GLU A 199 -2.33 -20.99 -9.72
N LEU A 200 -3.06 -19.87 -9.78
CA LEU A 200 -4.36 -19.75 -9.14
C LEU A 200 -5.54 -19.91 -10.11
N GLY A 201 -5.28 -20.18 -11.40
CA GLY A 201 -6.28 -20.59 -12.39
C GLY A 201 -7.29 -19.51 -12.76
N PHE A 202 -6.90 -18.24 -12.76
CA PHE A 202 -7.82 -17.13 -13.06
C PHE A 202 -7.68 -16.71 -14.52
N LEU A 203 -8.71 -17.04 -15.31
CA LEU A 203 -8.94 -16.51 -16.66
C LEU A 203 -9.45 -15.05 -16.54
N ASP A 204 -8.86 -14.15 -17.32
CA ASP A 204 -9.27 -12.75 -17.48
C ASP A 204 -10.77 -12.59 -17.80
#